data_AF-A0A1F3ILW7-F1
#
_entry.id   AF-A0A1F3ILW7-F1
#
_cell.length_a   1.000
_cell.length_b   1.000
_cell.length_c   1.000
_cell.angle_alpha   90.00
_cell.angle_beta   90.00
_cell.angle_gamma   90.00
#
_symmetry.space_group_name_H-M   'P 1'
#
loop_
_entity.id
_entity.type
_entity.pdbx_description
1 polymer ?
#
loop_
_entity_poly.entity_id
_entity_poly.type
_entity_poly.pdbx_seq_one_letter_code
_entity_poly.pdbx_strand_id
1 'polypeptide(L)'
;MLKGELSNNFISIGGASTAYGIYSYGCANYNIFHNSVLCTSTSTSNGRALYVYYSTPLNIKNNILSNTGGGYAFYTNTAGFTSDYNNLHTTGAYIGYYISSNQPTLASWIIASEKDSNSISVSPGFISNIDLHTFNLLNIDKGIPVGIADDIDGETRSISTPDIGADEFFTPSAISSVYPGDINNDAFVDGNDLLLLGLNYNVSGSPRDSVSIEWLPQASTDWGTNMSGAALDLKFADCNGDGITLHNDTTAISQNFGLTHTFKTGFTPDLPKATPTVSLLFPDTIMVNTPTQIDVVLGDAANPFNDLHGINFDFSLNTNFYITNFTLTSLLAAPSTQLKLLKNTGTNEYSLAFTKTDGTGFSGYGSAATITMMFDSIAGLPFNTTATVSNAVSLNSDGTWNSPTGSASSFILASGTTVQINEMESNLDLSIHPNPASTQTEITFTLPAPGKCVLTLRNTLGELIQTTTMDGQSGKNSVNVDLSNLGQGIYVYTLEYKDVVLTRRLSVIK
;
A
#
# COMPACT_ATOMS: atom_id res chain seq x y z
N MET A 1 -12.54 0.16 54.57
CA MET A 1 -13.41 1.34 54.74
C MET A 1 -13.78 1.84 53.37
N LEU A 2 -15.06 2.12 53.11
CA LEU A 2 -15.50 2.76 51.87
C LEU A 2 -14.90 4.17 51.81
N LYS A 3 -14.37 4.57 50.64
CA LYS A 3 -13.93 5.95 50.38
C LYS A 3 -15.08 6.70 49.71
N GLY A 4 -15.30 7.95 50.10
CA GLY A 4 -16.17 8.84 49.35
C GLY A 4 -15.49 9.30 48.06
N GLU A 5 -16.27 9.75 47.07
CA GLU A 5 -15.75 10.24 45.79
C GLU A 5 -16.50 11.49 45.34
N LEU A 6 -15.74 12.47 44.84
CA LEU A 6 -16.22 13.66 44.15
C LEU A 6 -15.48 13.73 42.81
N SER A 7 -16.19 13.46 41.72
CA SER A 7 -15.58 13.38 40.39
C SER A 7 -16.49 13.81 39.25
N ASN A 8 -15.89 14.17 38.11
CA ASN A 8 -16.57 14.63 36.89
C ASN A 8 -17.54 15.80 37.14
N ASN A 9 -17.09 16.84 37.85
CA ASN A 9 -17.91 18.02 38.09
C ASN A 9 -17.33 19.26 37.41
N PHE A 10 -18.20 20.04 36.78
CA PHE A 10 -17.96 21.46 36.49
C PHE A 10 -18.43 22.30 37.67
N ILE A 11 -17.50 23.04 38.29
CA ILE A 11 -17.79 23.88 39.45
C ILE A 11 -17.28 25.28 39.16
N SER A 12 -18.19 26.23 38.97
CA SER A 12 -17.84 27.64 38.79
C SER A 12 -18.41 28.50 39.91
N ILE A 13 -17.57 29.34 40.50
CA ILE A 13 -17.95 30.26 41.56
C ILE A 13 -17.26 31.62 41.39
N GLY A 14 -17.88 32.70 41.87
CA GLY A 14 -17.35 34.06 41.72
C GLY A 14 -17.81 35.01 42.83
N GLY A 15 -17.59 36.31 42.62
CA GLY A 15 -18.01 37.38 43.53
C GLY A 15 -16.87 38.34 43.89
N ALA A 16 -17.11 39.20 44.88
CA ALA A 16 -16.13 40.17 45.37
C ALA A 16 -15.59 39.85 46.78
N SER A 17 -15.96 38.69 47.34
CA SER A 17 -15.66 38.29 48.72
C SER A 17 -15.33 36.79 48.76
N THR A 18 -15.51 36.15 49.91
CA THR A 18 -15.26 34.72 50.12
C THR A 18 -15.98 33.86 49.08
N ALA A 19 -15.23 33.03 48.36
CA ALA A 19 -15.74 32.10 47.38
C ALA A 19 -14.86 30.85 47.35
N TYR A 20 -15.46 29.69 47.59
CA TYR A 20 -14.79 28.39 47.60
C TYR A 20 -15.44 27.49 46.56
N GLY A 21 -14.67 26.98 45.59
CA GLY A 21 -15.18 26.03 44.59
C GLY A 21 -15.53 24.70 45.25
N ILE A 22 -14.52 23.96 45.68
CA ILE A 22 -14.68 22.77 46.53
C ILE A 22 -14.21 23.13 47.93
N TYR A 23 -15.09 22.95 48.93
CA TYR A 23 -14.77 23.13 50.34
C TYR A 23 -14.88 21.81 51.10
N SER A 24 -13.72 21.25 51.46
CA SER A 24 -13.61 20.06 52.30
C SER A 24 -13.31 20.47 53.74
N TYR A 25 -14.25 20.23 54.66
CA TYR A 25 -14.13 20.60 56.06
C TYR A 25 -14.35 19.39 56.98
N GLY A 26 -13.29 18.92 57.66
CA GLY A 26 -13.37 17.79 58.58
C GLY A 26 -13.71 16.45 57.90
N CYS A 27 -13.52 16.33 56.58
CA CYS A 27 -13.81 15.12 55.82
C CYS A 27 -12.66 14.11 55.91
N ALA A 28 -12.96 12.80 55.92
CA ALA A 28 -11.94 11.76 55.93
C ALA A 28 -12.22 10.71 54.84
N ASN A 29 -11.17 10.22 54.18
CA ASN A 29 -11.21 9.16 53.18
C ASN A 29 -12.03 9.52 51.92
N TYR A 30 -11.66 10.61 51.23
CA TYR A 30 -12.30 11.03 49.97
C TYR A 30 -11.32 11.05 48.79
N ASN A 31 -11.79 10.59 47.64
CA ASN A 31 -11.21 10.84 46.32
C ASN A 31 -11.82 12.12 45.75
N ILE A 32 -10.98 13.00 45.19
CA ILE A 32 -11.37 14.18 44.43
C ILE A 32 -10.67 14.05 43.07
N PHE A 33 -11.39 13.59 42.05
CA PHE A 33 -10.83 13.23 40.74
C PHE A 33 -11.52 13.92 39.60
N HIS A 34 -10.82 14.29 38.53
CA HIS A 34 -11.47 14.75 37.29
C HIS A 34 -12.52 15.84 37.51
N ASN A 35 -12.25 16.83 38.35
CA ASN A 35 -13.14 17.99 38.49
C ASN A 35 -12.53 19.19 37.76
N SER A 36 -13.35 19.95 37.05
CA SER A 36 -12.98 21.26 36.51
C SER A 36 -13.57 22.35 37.40
N VAL A 37 -12.71 23.04 38.13
CA VAL A 37 -13.09 24.05 39.12
C VAL A 37 -12.57 25.41 38.73
N LEU A 38 -13.48 26.38 38.60
CA LEU A 38 -13.19 27.77 38.30
C LEU A 38 -13.65 28.69 39.44
N CYS A 39 -12.71 29.38 40.07
CA CYS A 39 -12.97 30.48 40.99
C CYS A 39 -12.65 31.82 40.32
N THR A 40 -13.64 32.67 40.15
CA THR A 40 -13.53 34.02 39.53
C THR A 40 -13.61 35.14 40.57
N SER A 41 -13.63 34.81 41.87
CA SER A 41 -13.75 35.83 42.92
C SER A 41 -12.55 36.76 42.97
N THR A 42 -12.81 38.07 43.01
CA THR A 42 -11.74 39.09 43.10
C THR A 42 -11.07 39.17 44.48
N SER A 43 -11.48 38.32 45.44
CA SER A 43 -10.82 38.22 46.74
C SER A 43 -9.50 37.46 46.66
N THR A 44 -8.38 38.18 46.75
CA THR A 44 -7.03 37.59 46.71
C THR A 44 -6.68 36.73 47.94
N SER A 45 -7.44 36.84 49.03
CA SER A 45 -7.20 36.09 50.28
C SER A 45 -8.24 35.00 50.55
N ASN A 46 -9.47 35.16 50.02
CA ASN A 46 -10.60 34.26 50.29
C ASN A 46 -11.25 33.67 49.04
N GLY A 47 -10.74 33.93 47.83
CA GLY A 47 -11.05 33.16 46.63
C GLY A 47 -10.20 31.90 46.57
N ARG A 48 -10.81 30.71 46.48
CA ARG A 48 -10.11 29.42 46.46
C ARG A 48 -10.81 28.45 45.52
N ALA A 49 -10.09 27.85 44.57
CA ALA A 49 -10.67 26.79 43.75
C ALA A 49 -10.88 25.52 44.58
N LEU A 50 -9.84 25.06 45.28
CA LEU A 50 -9.94 24.02 46.32
C LEU A 50 -9.54 24.55 47.69
N TYR A 51 -10.41 24.35 48.68
CA TYR A 51 -10.14 24.64 50.08
C TYR A 51 -10.29 23.38 50.93
N VAL A 52 -9.17 22.93 51.51
CA VAL A 52 -9.09 21.77 52.40
C VAL A 52 -8.80 22.23 53.82
N TYR A 53 -9.66 21.88 54.77
CA TYR A 53 -9.54 22.32 56.15
C TYR A 53 -9.88 21.20 57.13
N TYR A 54 -8.88 20.76 57.88
CA TYR A 54 -8.97 19.62 58.80
C TYR A 54 -9.47 18.31 58.17
N SER A 55 -9.32 18.14 56.86
CA SER A 55 -9.72 16.93 56.14
C SER A 55 -8.52 16.04 55.86
N THR A 56 -8.61 14.76 56.25
CA THR A 56 -7.53 13.77 56.06
C THR A 56 -8.05 12.33 56.24
N PRO A 57 -7.59 11.34 55.45
CA PRO A 57 -6.78 11.49 54.25
C PRO A 57 -7.64 11.86 53.03
N LEU A 58 -7.10 12.68 52.13
CA LEU A 58 -7.68 12.97 50.80
C LEU A 58 -6.77 12.43 49.69
N ASN A 59 -7.36 12.07 48.55
CA ASN A 59 -6.64 11.72 47.33
C ASN A 59 -7.13 12.57 46.17
N ILE A 60 -6.24 13.41 45.62
CA ILE A 60 -6.60 14.52 44.73
C ILE A 60 -5.82 14.36 43.41
N LYS A 61 -6.47 13.95 42.32
CA LYS A 61 -5.79 13.70 41.04
C LYS A 61 -6.62 14.15 39.84
N ASN A 62 -5.96 14.49 38.73
CA ASN A 62 -6.60 14.84 37.46
C ASN A 62 -7.62 15.99 37.55
N ASN A 63 -7.51 16.89 38.53
CA ASN A 63 -8.41 18.04 38.63
C ASN A 63 -7.80 19.27 37.94
N ILE A 64 -8.64 20.07 37.31
CA ILE A 64 -8.31 21.46 37.02
C ILE A 64 -8.79 22.31 38.20
N LEU A 65 -7.86 22.93 38.91
CA LEU A 65 -8.12 23.85 40.02
C LEU A 65 -7.66 25.24 39.61
N SER A 66 -8.57 26.06 39.11
CA SER A 66 -8.26 27.35 38.52
C SER A 66 -8.88 28.51 39.30
N ASN A 67 -8.05 29.50 39.64
CA ASN A 67 -8.52 30.76 40.22
C ASN A 67 -8.08 31.95 39.36
N THR A 68 -9.00 32.49 38.57
CA THR A 68 -8.73 33.62 37.68
C THR A 68 -9.02 34.98 38.31
N GLY A 69 -9.62 35.00 39.51
CA GLY A 69 -9.91 36.23 40.26
C GLY A 69 -8.78 36.72 41.16
N GLY A 70 -7.65 36.00 41.20
CA GLY A 70 -6.42 36.40 41.90
C GLY A 70 -6.21 35.75 43.27
N GLY A 71 -7.03 34.77 43.66
CA GLY A 71 -6.88 33.98 44.88
C GLY A 71 -6.03 32.72 44.69
N TYR A 72 -6.31 31.66 45.45
CA TYR A 72 -5.52 30.42 45.42
C TYR A 72 -6.17 29.35 44.53
N ALA A 73 -5.35 28.56 43.83
CA ALA A 73 -5.81 27.32 43.19
C ALA A 73 -6.08 26.27 44.28
N PHE A 74 -5.13 26.07 45.19
CA PHE A 74 -5.25 25.08 46.26
C PHE A 74 -4.81 25.65 47.61
N TYR A 75 -5.74 25.74 48.54
CA TYR A 75 -5.49 26.14 49.92
C TYR A 75 -5.71 24.96 50.87
N THR A 76 -4.72 24.61 51.68
CA THR A 76 -4.84 23.58 52.70
C THR A 76 -4.10 23.91 53.99
N ASN A 77 -4.71 23.62 55.14
CA ASN A 77 -4.04 23.64 56.44
C ASN A 77 -3.61 22.24 56.94
N THR A 78 -3.81 21.21 56.12
CA THR A 78 -3.66 19.80 56.50
C THR A 78 -2.63 19.13 55.61
N ALA A 79 -1.75 18.30 56.20
CA ALA A 79 -0.70 17.57 55.47
C ALA A 79 -1.14 16.17 54.97
N GLY A 80 -2.21 15.63 55.55
CA GLY A 80 -2.69 14.28 55.24
C GLY A 80 -3.46 14.19 53.93
N PHE A 81 -2.78 14.35 52.80
CA PHE A 81 -3.35 14.11 51.48
C PHE A 81 -2.31 13.60 50.49
N THR A 82 -2.78 12.89 49.47
CA THR A 82 -2.02 12.63 48.24
C THR A 82 -2.55 13.53 47.14
N SER A 83 -1.66 14.14 46.38
CA SER A 83 -2.02 14.99 45.24
C SER A 83 -1.02 14.78 44.11
N ASP A 84 -1.48 14.54 42.89
CA ASP A 84 -0.64 14.47 41.68
C ASP A 84 -1.48 14.57 40.39
N TYR A 85 -0.85 14.90 39.26
CA TYR A 85 -1.51 15.03 37.95
C TYR A 85 -2.68 16.05 37.93
N ASN A 86 -2.60 17.14 38.69
CA ASN A 86 -3.59 18.21 38.67
C ASN A 86 -3.09 19.40 37.83
N ASN A 87 -3.99 20.24 37.33
CA ASN A 87 -3.63 21.57 36.85
C ASN A 87 -3.96 22.60 37.95
N LEU A 88 -2.94 23.13 38.61
CA LEU A 88 -3.08 24.18 39.61
C LEU A 88 -2.83 25.53 38.92
N HIS A 89 -3.87 26.34 38.74
CA HIS A 89 -3.75 27.60 38.01
C HIS A 89 -4.27 28.79 38.82
N THR A 90 -3.52 29.88 38.84
CA THR A 90 -4.01 31.16 39.36
C THR A 90 -3.45 32.35 38.59
N THR A 91 -4.22 33.44 38.53
CA THR A 91 -3.74 34.77 38.14
C THR A 91 -3.19 35.58 39.32
N GLY A 92 -3.32 35.06 40.54
CA GLY A 92 -2.87 35.66 41.79
C GLY A 92 -1.38 35.47 42.08
N ALA A 93 -0.92 36.05 43.19
CA ALA A 93 0.48 36.00 43.60
C ALA A 93 0.95 34.61 44.09
N TYR A 94 0.01 33.73 44.45
CA TYR A 94 0.31 32.45 45.09
C TYR A 94 -0.57 31.34 44.52
N ILE A 95 0.06 30.32 43.93
CA ILE A 95 -0.64 29.13 43.43
C ILE A 95 -1.43 28.42 44.53
N GLY A 96 -0.90 28.43 45.76
CA GLY A 96 -1.52 27.75 46.87
C GLY A 96 -1.03 28.21 48.23
N TYR A 97 -1.70 27.70 49.26
CA TYR A 97 -1.31 27.84 50.64
C TYR A 97 -1.18 26.46 51.25
N TYR A 98 -0.05 26.18 51.89
CA TYR A 98 0.22 24.90 52.52
C TYR A 98 0.57 25.10 54.00
N ILE A 99 -0.30 24.60 54.87
CA ILE A 99 -0.22 24.58 56.34
C ILE A 99 -0.15 25.98 56.97
N SER A 100 0.98 26.65 56.81
CA SER A 100 1.30 27.93 57.44
C SER A 100 1.93 28.94 56.48
N SER A 101 2.15 28.60 55.19
CA SER A 101 2.88 29.45 54.24
C SER A 101 2.23 29.51 52.86
N ASN A 102 2.33 30.69 52.25
CA ASN A 102 1.97 30.92 50.84
C ASN A 102 3.03 30.32 49.91
N GLN A 103 2.59 29.70 48.82
CA GLN A 103 3.44 29.11 47.79
C GLN A 103 3.29 29.92 46.48
N PRO A 104 4.32 30.67 46.03
CA PRO A 104 4.22 31.50 44.84
C PRO A 104 4.00 30.74 43.54
N THR A 105 4.64 29.57 43.39
CA THR A 105 4.65 28.80 42.14
C THR A 105 4.42 27.31 42.39
N LEU A 106 4.09 26.56 41.33
CA LEU A 106 3.98 25.10 41.42
C LEU A 106 5.28 24.46 41.94
N ALA A 107 6.45 24.96 41.52
CA ALA A 107 7.73 24.47 42.02
C ALA A 107 7.87 24.65 43.54
N SER A 108 7.49 25.80 44.08
CA SER A 108 7.49 26.02 45.54
C SER A 108 6.48 25.13 46.26
N TRP A 109 5.30 24.91 45.65
CA TRP A 109 4.28 24.01 46.18
C TRP A 109 4.77 22.56 46.25
N ILE A 110 5.40 22.05 45.19
CA ILE A 110 5.95 20.69 45.13
C ILE A 110 7.01 20.51 46.21
N ILE A 111 7.93 21.47 46.37
CA ILE A 111 8.98 21.41 47.41
C ILE A 111 8.36 21.41 48.82
N ALA A 112 7.38 22.28 49.07
CA ALA A 112 6.81 22.43 50.41
C ALA A 112 5.88 21.27 50.82
N SER A 113 5.09 20.75 49.88
CA SER A 113 4.11 19.69 50.13
C SER A 113 4.63 18.28 49.89
N GLU A 114 5.70 18.14 49.08
CA GLU A 114 6.20 16.87 48.55
C GLU A 114 5.11 16.09 47.78
N LYS A 115 4.25 16.83 47.07
CA LYS A 115 3.14 16.32 46.23
C LYS A 115 3.20 16.98 44.85
N ASP A 116 2.32 16.56 43.94
CA ASP A 116 2.09 17.23 42.66
C ASP A 116 3.30 17.24 41.70
N SER A 117 4.15 16.21 41.74
CA SER A 117 5.35 16.12 40.90
C SER A 117 5.09 16.04 39.40
N ASN A 118 3.93 15.50 39.00
CA ASN A 118 3.47 15.40 37.61
C ASN A 118 2.35 16.40 37.29
N SER A 119 1.98 17.24 38.26
CA SER A 119 1.00 18.30 38.06
C SER A 119 1.57 19.42 37.19
N ILE A 120 0.67 20.21 36.61
CA ILE A 120 0.98 21.35 35.74
C ILE A 120 0.35 22.63 36.28
N SER A 121 0.76 23.76 35.73
CA SER A 121 0.23 25.09 36.08
C SER A 121 0.09 25.93 34.83
N VAL A 122 -1.02 25.74 34.12
CA VAL A 122 -1.34 26.43 32.86
C VAL A 122 -2.77 26.95 32.88
N SER A 123 -3.03 28.06 32.19
CA SER A 123 -4.41 28.57 32.06
C SER A 123 -5.29 27.49 31.43
N PRO A 124 -6.42 27.09 32.04
CA PRO A 124 -7.20 25.98 31.51
C PRO A 124 -7.81 26.22 30.14
N GLY A 125 -7.98 27.48 29.70
CA GLY A 125 -8.68 27.77 28.44
C GLY A 125 -10.10 27.19 28.44
N PHE A 126 -10.89 27.52 29.46
CA PHE A 126 -12.31 27.14 29.48
C PHE A 126 -13.10 27.94 28.43
N ILE A 127 -14.12 27.33 27.83
CA ILE A 127 -15.01 28.00 26.87
C ILE A 127 -15.65 29.25 27.51
N SER A 128 -16.14 29.13 28.75
CA SER A 128 -16.69 30.27 29.49
C SER A 128 -16.70 30.04 31.02
N ASN A 129 -17.29 30.97 31.78
CA ASN A 129 -17.44 30.78 33.23
C ASN A 129 -18.60 29.85 33.61
N ILE A 130 -19.41 29.40 32.66
CA ILE A 130 -20.52 28.46 32.89
C ILE A 130 -20.33 27.16 32.12
N ASP A 131 -19.32 27.11 31.27
CA ASP A 131 -18.97 25.99 30.42
C ASP A 131 -17.46 25.76 30.58
N LEU A 132 -17.12 24.72 31.35
CA LEU A 132 -15.75 24.43 31.75
C LEU A 132 -15.13 23.30 30.90
N HIS A 133 -15.65 23.06 29.70
CA HIS A 133 -14.90 22.34 28.67
C HIS A 133 -13.62 23.13 28.36
N THR A 134 -12.50 22.42 28.25
CA THR A 134 -11.19 23.03 28.00
C THR A 134 -10.84 22.93 26.52
N PHE A 135 -10.32 24.00 25.91
CA PHE A 135 -9.72 23.92 24.56
C PHE A 135 -8.18 23.96 24.62
N ASN A 136 -7.59 23.90 25.83
CA ASN A 136 -6.15 24.00 25.97
C ASN A 136 -5.49 22.62 25.89
N LEU A 137 -4.77 22.40 24.78
CA LEU A 137 -4.03 21.19 24.48
C LEU A 137 -2.98 20.79 25.54
N LEU A 138 -2.59 21.72 26.43
CA LEU A 138 -1.65 21.42 27.51
C LEU A 138 -2.27 20.61 28.67
N ASN A 139 -3.60 20.45 28.73
CA ASN A 139 -4.28 19.58 29.69
C ASN A 139 -4.54 18.15 29.16
N ILE A 140 -4.37 17.95 27.85
CA ILE A 140 -4.71 16.71 27.14
C ILE A 140 -3.64 15.64 27.34
N ASP A 141 -4.06 14.39 27.54
CA ASP A 141 -3.24 13.21 27.80
C ASP A 141 -2.28 13.39 28.99
N LYS A 142 -2.60 14.30 29.91
CA LYS A 142 -1.75 14.64 31.07
C LYS A 142 -2.21 14.05 32.38
N GLY A 143 -3.33 13.33 32.42
CA GLY A 143 -3.82 12.66 33.62
C GLY A 143 -3.23 11.26 33.82
N ILE A 144 -3.69 10.60 34.88
CA ILE A 144 -3.36 9.20 35.20
C ILE A 144 -4.65 8.39 35.39
N PRO A 145 -4.77 7.14 34.92
CA PRO A 145 -5.97 6.35 35.15
C PRO A 145 -6.29 6.18 36.65
N VAL A 146 -7.50 6.58 37.05
CA VAL A 146 -7.99 6.49 38.44
C VAL A 146 -9.25 5.64 38.61
N GLY A 147 -9.72 4.98 37.53
CA GLY A 147 -10.85 4.06 37.56
C GLY A 147 -12.22 4.70 37.29
N ILE A 148 -12.24 5.86 36.63
CA ILE A 148 -13.44 6.54 36.14
C ILE A 148 -13.46 6.38 34.62
N ALA A 149 -14.45 5.65 34.10
CA ALA A 149 -14.47 5.19 32.72
C ALA A 149 -14.95 6.26 31.73
N ASP A 150 -15.98 7.01 32.11
CA ASP A 150 -16.58 8.04 31.27
C ASP A 150 -16.42 9.41 31.93
N ASP A 151 -16.44 10.48 31.16
CA ASP A 151 -16.32 11.86 31.62
C ASP A 151 -17.67 12.48 32.02
N ILE A 152 -17.78 13.82 32.03
CA ILE A 152 -19.00 14.53 32.44
C ILE A 152 -20.11 14.49 31.38
N ASP A 153 -19.76 14.33 30.10
CA ASP A 153 -20.68 14.27 28.98
C ASP A 153 -21.00 12.82 28.56
N GLY A 154 -20.30 11.87 29.19
CA GLY A 154 -20.52 10.43 29.03
C GLY A 154 -19.61 9.79 28.00
N GLU A 155 -18.53 10.49 27.60
CA GLU A 155 -17.55 10.00 26.65
C GLU A 155 -16.47 9.20 27.38
N THR A 156 -16.01 8.12 26.74
CA THR A 156 -15.04 7.21 27.37
C THR A 156 -13.66 7.85 27.45
N ARG A 157 -13.07 7.84 28.64
CA ARG A 157 -11.70 8.32 28.91
C ARG A 157 -10.64 7.39 28.35
N SER A 158 -9.49 7.98 27.99
CA SER A 158 -8.30 7.19 27.67
C SER A 158 -7.89 6.28 28.83
N ILE A 159 -7.72 4.99 28.55
CA ILE A 159 -7.37 3.96 29.55
C ILE A 159 -5.90 4.05 30.02
N SER A 160 -5.07 4.83 29.32
CA SER A 160 -3.65 5.01 29.64
C SER A 160 -3.29 6.44 30.02
N THR A 161 -3.95 7.42 29.40
CA THR A 161 -3.61 8.85 29.49
C THR A 161 -4.88 9.69 29.46
N PRO A 162 -5.78 9.60 30.47
CA PRO A 162 -6.97 10.44 30.48
C PRO A 162 -6.60 11.92 30.61
N ASP A 163 -7.51 12.81 30.28
CA ASP A 163 -7.31 14.25 30.37
C ASP A 163 -7.40 14.76 31.82
N ILE A 164 -6.69 15.85 32.11
CA ILE A 164 -6.85 16.57 33.38
C ILE A 164 -8.13 17.41 33.29
N GLY A 165 -9.06 17.20 34.20
CA GLY A 165 -10.36 17.89 34.24
C GLY A 165 -11.53 16.91 34.17
N ALA A 166 -12.74 17.47 34.16
CA ALA A 166 -13.99 16.70 34.12
C ALA A 166 -14.42 16.25 32.73
N ASP A 167 -13.75 16.72 31.68
CA ASP A 167 -14.09 16.57 30.26
C ASP A 167 -12.89 15.91 29.55
N GLU A 168 -13.13 14.95 28.65
CA GLU A 168 -12.11 14.48 27.69
C GLU A 168 -12.21 15.31 26.43
N PHE A 169 -11.13 16.04 26.12
CA PHE A 169 -11.10 16.79 24.90
C PHE A 169 -10.87 15.85 23.72
N PHE A 170 -11.94 15.55 23.00
CA PHE A 170 -11.82 15.03 21.66
C PHE A 170 -11.38 16.18 20.75
N THR A 171 -10.12 16.14 20.28
CA THR A 171 -9.83 16.85 19.02
C THR A 171 -10.78 16.28 17.99
N PRO A 172 -11.69 17.07 17.37
CA PRO A 172 -12.48 16.54 16.28
C PRO A 172 -11.49 16.00 15.26
N SER A 173 -11.58 14.70 14.99
CA SER A 173 -10.81 14.04 13.94
C SER A 173 -10.76 14.97 12.74
N ALA A 174 -9.56 15.30 12.26
CA ALA A 174 -9.43 16.36 11.28
C ALA A 174 -10.29 16.01 10.06
N ILE A 175 -11.20 16.91 9.70
CA ILE A 175 -11.98 16.75 8.48
C ILE A 175 -11.11 17.28 7.34
N SER A 176 -10.79 16.42 6.40
CA SER A 176 -10.09 16.80 5.18
C SER A 176 -10.84 16.29 3.97
N SER A 177 -10.57 16.92 2.82
CA SER A 177 -11.11 16.45 1.56
C SER A 177 -10.39 15.17 1.14
N VAL A 178 -11.17 14.19 0.70
CA VAL A 178 -10.71 13.02 -0.05
C VAL A 178 -11.24 13.10 -1.47
N TYR A 179 -10.51 12.56 -2.44
CA TYR A 179 -10.99 12.40 -3.81
C TYR A 179 -11.11 10.90 -4.10
N PRO A 180 -12.33 10.39 -4.41
CA PRO A 180 -12.54 8.96 -4.62
C PRO A 180 -11.58 8.36 -5.65
N GLY A 181 -10.77 7.39 -5.22
CA GLY A 181 -9.79 6.70 -6.07
C GLY A 181 -8.34 7.17 -5.90
N ASP A 182 -8.09 8.37 -5.37
CA ASP A 182 -6.74 8.88 -5.08
C ASP A 182 -6.37 8.59 -3.61
N ILE A 183 -5.87 7.37 -3.37
CA ILE A 183 -5.62 6.82 -2.04
C ILE A 183 -4.31 7.36 -1.48
N ASN A 184 -3.27 7.47 -2.31
CA ASN A 184 -2.00 8.06 -1.88
C ASN A 184 -2.08 9.60 -1.80
N ASN A 185 -3.19 10.21 -2.26
CA ASN A 185 -3.49 11.64 -2.27
C ASN A 185 -2.38 12.46 -2.97
N ASP A 186 -1.77 11.86 -3.99
CA ASP A 186 -0.69 12.47 -4.77
C ASP A 186 -1.20 13.36 -5.91
N ALA A 187 -2.53 13.50 -5.99
CA ALA A 187 -3.33 14.23 -6.95
C ALA A 187 -3.49 13.57 -8.32
N PHE A 188 -3.24 12.26 -8.43
CA PHE A 188 -3.40 11.47 -9.64
C PHE A 188 -3.88 10.05 -9.32
N VAL A 189 -5.01 9.63 -9.91
CA VAL A 189 -5.50 8.26 -9.74
C VAL A 189 -4.77 7.30 -10.67
N ASP A 190 -4.01 6.37 -10.11
CA ASP A 190 -3.27 5.36 -10.88
C ASP A 190 -3.29 3.94 -10.25
N GLY A 191 -2.43 3.06 -10.74
CA GLY A 191 -2.36 1.68 -10.25
C GLY A 191 -1.76 1.55 -8.84
N ASN A 192 -1.03 2.55 -8.36
CA ASN A 192 -0.45 2.57 -7.01
C ASN A 192 -1.54 2.69 -5.94
N ASP A 193 -2.65 3.38 -6.25
CA ASP A 193 -3.83 3.44 -5.37
C ASP A 193 -4.40 2.05 -5.13
N LEU A 194 -4.50 1.22 -6.18
CA LEU A 194 -4.94 -0.17 -6.02
C LEU A 194 -4.02 -0.95 -5.07
N LEU A 195 -2.70 -0.73 -5.13
CA LEU A 195 -1.76 -1.44 -4.26
C LEU A 195 -1.99 -1.09 -2.79
N LEU A 196 -2.23 0.19 -2.49
CA LEU A 196 -2.55 0.67 -1.15
C LEU A 196 -3.90 0.15 -0.65
N LEU A 197 -4.93 0.11 -1.50
CA LEU A 197 -6.22 -0.49 -1.15
C LEU A 197 -6.04 -1.96 -0.73
N GLY A 198 -5.24 -2.73 -1.48
CA GLY A 198 -4.99 -4.13 -1.15
C GLY A 198 -4.26 -4.30 0.18
N LEU A 199 -3.24 -3.47 0.46
CA LEU A 199 -2.47 -3.56 1.70
C LEU A 199 -3.28 -3.12 2.93
N ASN A 200 -4.27 -2.24 2.72
CA ASN A 200 -5.14 -1.71 3.76
C ASN A 200 -6.58 -2.26 3.62
N TYR A 201 -6.72 -3.50 3.19
CA TYR A 201 -8.01 -4.14 2.91
C TYR A 201 -8.72 -4.65 4.17
N ASN A 202 -10.05 -4.59 4.17
CA ASN A 202 -10.93 -5.05 5.25
C ASN A 202 -10.69 -4.31 6.57
N VAL A 203 -10.52 -2.99 6.49
CA VAL A 203 -10.40 -2.08 7.64
C VAL A 203 -11.67 -1.23 7.71
N SER A 204 -12.20 -1.02 8.92
CA SER A 204 -13.40 -0.21 9.15
C SER A 204 -13.08 1.08 9.90
N GLY A 205 -13.82 2.13 9.59
CA GLY A 205 -13.81 3.40 10.31
C GLY A 205 -15.11 4.16 10.15
N SER A 206 -15.06 5.48 10.28
CA SER A 206 -16.24 6.34 10.16
C SER A 206 -16.63 6.53 8.69
N PRO A 207 -17.87 6.25 8.28
CA PRO A 207 -18.34 6.53 6.92
C PRO A 207 -18.42 8.04 6.67
N ARG A 208 -18.42 8.44 5.40
CA ARG A 208 -18.69 9.83 5.00
C ARG A 208 -20.17 10.16 5.17
N ASP A 209 -20.46 11.41 5.54
CA ASP A 209 -21.84 11.92 5.62
C ASP A 209 -22.61 11.80 4.30
N SER A 210 -21.88 11.85 3.18
CA SER A 210 -22.43 11.71 1.83
C SER A 210 -21.52 10.78 1.02
N VAL A 211 -21.95 9.53 0.86
CA VAL A 211 -21.25 8.45 0.14
C VAL A 211 -21.35 8.70 -1.37
N SER A 212 -20.21 8.80 -2.07
CA SER A 212 -20.18 9.02 -3.53
C SER A 212 -18.81 8.64 -4.13
N ILE A 213 -18.81 8.24 -5.40
CA ILE A 213 -17.58 7.95 -6.16
C ILE A 213 -17.25 9.04 -7.20
N GLU A 214 -18.04 10.12 -7.24
CA GLU A 214 -17.82 11.23 -8.18
C GLU A 214 -16.48 11.91 -7.93
N TRP A 215 -15.80 12.30 -9.01
CA TRP A 215 -14.50 13.00 -8.97
C TRP A 215 -14.64 14.46 -8.52
N LEU A 216 -15.00 14.64 -7.26
CA LEU A 216 -15.16 15.90 -6.57
C LEU A 216 -14.61 15.75 -5.14
N PRO A 217 -14.14 16.83 -4.50
CA PRO A 217 -13.67 16.76 -3.12
C PRO A 217 -14.83 16.39 -2.20
N GLN A 218 -14.63 15.38 -1.36
CA GLN A 218 -15.61 14.95 -0.37
C GLN A 218 -15.03 15.10 1.03
N ALA A 219 -15.77 15.73 1.93
CA ALA A 219 -15.36 15.83 3.33
C ALA A 219 -15.37 14.44 3.98
N SER A 220 -14.28 14.09 4.65
CA SER A 220 -14.19 12.86 5.43
C SER A 220 -13.43 13.11 6.73
N THR A 221 -13.97 12.56 7.81
CA THR A 221 -13.41 12.61 9.15
C THR A 221 -12.25 11.61 9.25
N ASP A 222 -11.09 12.02 9.80
CA ASP A 222 -9.97 11.11 10.10
C ASP A 222 -10.43 9.90 10.93
N TRP A 223 -10.00 8.72 10.50
CA TRP A 223 -10.21 7.47 11.25
C TRP A 223 -9.25 7.38 12.46
N GLY A 224 -8.20 8.23 12.50
CA GLY A 224 -7.25 8.32 13.62
C GLY A 224 -6.12 7.30 13.54
N THR A 225 -5.99 6.62 12.40
CA THR A 225 -5.01 5.56 12.17
C THR A 225 -4.40 5.72 10.79
N ASN A 226 -3.07 5.63 10.71
CA ASN A 226 -2.37 5.74 9.43
C ASN A 226 -2.39 4.43 8.65
N MET A 227 -2.41 4.55 7.31
CA MET A 227 -2.33 3.41 6.40
C MET A 227 -0.92 2.78 6.42
N SER A 228 -0.85 1.47 6.20
CA SER A 228 0.41 0.82 5.87
C SER A 228 0.82 1.18 4.44
N GLY A 229 2.11 1.47 4.24
CA GLY A 229 2.66 1.90 2.94
C GLY A 229 2.52 3.39 2.63
N ALA A 230 1.83 4.18 3.45
CA ALA A 230 1.78 5.64 3.30
C ALA A 230 1.44 6.31 4.64
N ALA A 231 2.12 7.41 4.98
CA ALA A 231 1.88 8.17 6.21
C ALA A 231 0.64 9.09 6.09
N LEU A 232 -0.50 8.52 5.72
CA LEU A 232 -1.79 9.18 5.57
C LEU A 232 -2.84 8.44 6.40
N ASP A 233 -3.94 9.12 6.74
CA ASP A 233 -5.07 8.50 7.45
C ASP A 233 -5.76 7.42 6.58
N LEU A 234 -6.20 6.33 7.19
CA LEU A 234 -6.80 5.19 6.49
C LEU A 234 -8.08 5.54 5.71
N LYS A 235 -8.76 6.65 6.03
CA LYS A 235 -9.95 7.09 5.30
C LYS A 235 -9.74 7.27 3.80
N PHE A 236 -8.51 7.53 3.34
CA PHE A 236 -8.23 7.73 1.91
C PHE A 236 -8.42 6.42 1.12
N ALA A 237 -8.27 5.25 1.75
CA ALA A 237 -8.49 3.95 1.12
C ALA A 237 -10.00 3.60 0.98
N ASP A 238 -10.88 4.25 1.75
CA ASP A 238 -12.34 4.13 1.63
C ASP A 238 -12.85 5.05 0.50
N CYS A 239 -12.59 4.62 -0.73
CA CYS A 239 -12.89 5.41 -1.91
C CYS A 239 -14.39 5.63 -2.11
N ASN A 240 -15.23 4.64 -1.77
CA ASN A 240 -16.68 4.77 -1.90
C ASN A 240 -17.29 5.52 -0.70
N GLY A 241 -16.61 5.58 0.45
CA GLY A 241 -17.00 6.35 1.63
C GLY A 241 -17.94 5.64 2.58
N ASP A 242 -18.14 4.32 2.42
CA ASP A 242 -19.10 3.53 3.19
C ASP A 242 -18.57 3.12 4.58
N GLY A 243 -17.35 3.53 4.92
CA GLY A 243 -16.69 3.28 6.19
C GLY A 243 -15.94 1.95 6.24
N ILE A 244 -15.78 1.24 5.11
CA ILE A 244 -15.01 0.00 5.07
C ILE A 244 -14.22 -0.18 3.76
N THR A 245 -12.94 -0.51 3.85
CA THR A 245 -12.07 -0.72 2.69
C THR A 245 -12.25 -2.13 2.08
N LEU A 246 -12.98 -2.26 0.99
CA LEU A 246 -13.30 -3.56 0.36
C LEU A 246 -13.17 -3.51 -1.17
N HIS A 247 -13.58 -4.60 -1.82
CA HIS A 247 -13.58 -4.72 -3.27
C HIS A 247 -14.40 -3.61 -3.97
N ASN A 248 -15.43 -3.09 -3.31
CA ASN A 248 -16.29 -2.05 -3.89
C ASN A 248 -15.53 -0.74 -4.15
N ASP A 249 -14.47 -0.45 -3.39
CA ASP A 249 -13.62 0.75 -3.56
C ASP A 249 -12.85 0.77 -4.87
N THR A 250 -12.58 -0.41 -5.44
CA THR A 250 -11.93 -0.54 -6.76
C THR A 250 -12.73 0.14 -7.88
N THR A 251 -14.05 0.30 -7.69
CA THR A 251 -14.92 0.97 -8.67
C THR A 251 -14.53 2.42 -8.85
N ALA A 252 -14.25 3.13 -7.75
CA ALA A 252 -13.85 4.54 -7.79
C ALA A 252 -12.47 4.71 -8.42
N ILE A 253 -11.49 3.85 -8.06
CA ILE A 253 -10.15 3.84 -8.68
C ILE A 253 -10.28 3.64 -10.20
N SER A 254 -11.09 2.65 -10.62
CA SER A 254 -11.28 2.34 -12.05
C SER A 254 -12.02 3.45 -12.80
N GLN A 255 -13.05 4.04 -12.20
CA GLN A 255 -13.84 5.11 -12.81
C GLN A 255 -13.01 6.40 -12.98
N ASN A 256 -12.24 6.77 -11.95
CA ASN A 256 -11.51 8.03 -11.90
C ASN A 256 -10.06 7.91 -12.36
N PHE A 257 -9.63 6.74 -12.84
CA PHE A 257 -8.29 6.49 -13.32
C PHE A 257 -7.79 7.54 -14.32
N GLY A 258 -6.61 8.09 -14.08
CA GLY A 258 -5.98 9.11 -14.91
C GLY A 258 -6.49 10.54 -14.67
N LEU A 259 -7.48 10.74 -13.80
CA LEU A 259 -7.92 12.08 -13.40
C LEU A 259 -6.93 12.71 -12.43
N THR A 260 -6.85 14.05 -12.45
CA THR A 260 -5.99 14.85 -11.58
C THR A 260 -6.77 15.92 -10.82
N HIS A 261 -6.20 16.41 -9.72
CA HIS A 261 -6.67 17.61 -9.02
C HIS A 261 -5.50 18.47 -8.52
N THR A 262 -5.80 19.64 -7.92
CA THR A 262 -4.76 20.56 -7.44
C THR A 262 -4.38 20.35 -5.97
N PHE A 263 -5.17 19.59 -5.21
CA PHE A 263 -4.97 19.37 -3.78
C PHE A 263 -4.00 18.22 -3.51
N LYS A 264 -2.70 18.43 -3.70
CA LYS A 264 -1.68 17.43 -3.34
C LYS A 264 -1.18 17.66 -1.92
N THR A 265 -1.66 16.86 -0.97
CA THR A 265 -1.10 16.80 0.40
C THR A 265 -0.55 15.43 0.74
N GLY A 266 -0.63 14.50 -0.20
CA GLY A 266 -0.33 13.10 0.00
C GLY A 266 1.11 12.70 -0.28
N PHE A 267 1.27 11.39 -0.36
CA PHE A 267 2.54 10.69 -0.34
C PHE A 267 2.97 10.37 -1.77
N THR A 268 4.20 10.74 -2.13
CA THR A 268 4.86 10.24 -3.34
C THR A 268 5.95 9.28 -2.89
N PRO A 269 5.86 7.98 -3.22
CA PRO A 269 6.80 6.99 -2.71
C PRO A 269 8.23 7.25 -3.15
N ASP A 270 9.17 6.98 -2.25
CA ASP A 270 10.55 6.72 -2.67
C ASP A 270 10.57 5.35 -3.36
N LEU A 271 11.20 5.31 -4.53
CA LEU A 271 11.18 4.16 -5.44
C LEU A 271 12.62 3.69 -5.68
N PRO A 272 13.28 3.11 -4.66
CA PRO A 272 14.58 2.52 -4.85
C PRO A 272 14.50 1.46 -5.95
N LYS A 273 15.46 1.51 -6.87
CA LYS A 273 15.52 0.56 -7.98
C LYS A 273 15.74 -0.84 -7.43
N ALA A 274 14.81 -1.74 -7.73
CA ALA A 274 14.87 -3.14 -7.35
C ALA A 274 15.22 -4.04 -8.56
N THR A 275 15.91 -5.13 -8.26
CA THR A 275 16.47 -6.08 -9.24
C THR A 275 15.50 -7.09 -9.88
N PRO A 276 14.32 -7.41 -9.33
CA PRO A 276 13.37 -8.28 -10.03
C PRO A 276 12.84 -7.62 -11.30
N THR A 277 12.56 -8.45 -12.31
CA THR A 277 11.99 -7.98 -13.58
C THR A 277 10.49 -8.19 -13.63
N VAL A 278 9.81 -7.34 -14.40
CA VAL A 278 8.44 -7.57 -14.87
C VAL A 278 8.49 -7.77 -16.37
N SER A 279 7.96 -8.89 -16.85
CA SER A 279 8.06 -9.30 -18.25
C SER A 279 6.71 -9.75 -18.80
N LEU A 280 6.50 -9.51 -20.08
CA LEU A 280 5.39 -10.06 -20.85
C LEU A 280 5.94 -11.12 -21.78
N LEU A 281 5.50 -12.37 -21.65
CA LEU A 281 5.99 -13.49 -22.44
C LEU A 281 5.13 -13.72 -23.67
N PHE A 282 5.65 -13.31 -24.84
CA PHE A 282 5.00 -13.49 -26.14
C PHE A 282 5.51 -14.76 -26.84
N PRO A 283 4.64 -15.47 -27.59
CA PRO A 283 5.09 -16.42 -28.61
C PRO A 283 5.90 -15.72 -29.70
N ASP A 284 6.82 -16.44 -30.34
CA ASP A 284 7.67 -15.90 -31.43
C ASP A 284 6.85 -15.35 -32.61
N THR A 285 5.68 -15.95 -32.87
CA THR A 285 4.77 -15.53 -33.94
C THR A 285 3.33 -15.53 -33.45
N ILE A 286 2.63 -14.43 -33.73
CA ILE A 286 1.22 -14.23 -33.36
C ILE A 286 0.42 -13.95 -34.63
N MET A 287 -0.71 -14.64 -34.77
CA MET A 287 -1.61 -14.46 -35.91
C MET A 287 -2.57 -13.30 -35.63
N VAL A 288 -2.62 -12.32 -36.53
CA VAL A 288 -3.59 -11.22 -36.43
C VAL A 288 -5.02 -11.76 -36.49
N ASN A 289 -5.95 -11.05 -35.84
CA ASN A 289 -7.35 -11.43 -35.68
C ASN A 289 -7.56 -12.77 -34.93
N THR A 290 -6.56 -13.25 -34.19
CA THR A 290 -6.71 -14.41 -33.30
C THR A 290 -6.43 -14.03 -31.86
N PRO A 291 -7.29 -14.43 -30.90
CA PRO A 291 -7.01 -14.25 -29.48
C PRO A 291 -5.73 -14.98 -29.09
N THR A 292 -4.78 -14.26 -28.51
CA THR A 292 -3.50 -14.82 -28.06
C THR A 292 -3.32 -14.56 -26.57
N GLN A 293 -2.90 -15.59 -25.83
CA GLN A 293 -2.61 -15.48 -24.40
C GLN A 293 -1.13 -15.14 -24.18
N ILE A 294 -0.91 -14.11 -23.38
CA ILE A 294 0.40 -13.57 -23.00
C ILE A 294 0.50 -13.62 -21.49
N ASP A 295 1.59 -14.17 -20.97
CA ASP A 295 1.81 -14.27 -19.54
C ASP A 295 2.56 -13.05 -19.00
N VAL A 296 2.11 -12.56 -17.84
CA VAL A 296 2.83 -11.60 -17.02
C VAL A 296 3.72 -12.40 -16.07
N VAL A 297 5.03 -12.32 -16.27
CA VAL A 297 6.03 -13.03 -15.48
C VAL A 297 6.71 -12.06 -14.53
N LEU A 298 6.77 -12.45 -13.25
CA LEU A 298 7.41 -11.69 -12.19
C LEU A 298 8.71 -12.39 -11.77
N GLY A 299 9.82 -11.68 -11.88
CA GLY A 299 11.15 -12.12 -11.48
C GLY A 299 11.66 -13.34 -12.25
N ASP A 300 12.82 -13.83 -11.83
CA ASP A 300 13.39 -15.08 -12.29
C ASP A 300 14.11 -15.79 -11.13
N ALA A 301 14.69 -16.96 -11.40
CA ALA A 301 15.38 -17.75 -10.37
C ALA A 301 16.60 -17.03 -9.76
N ALA A 302 17.22 -16.10 -10.48
CA ALA A 302 18.35 -15.31 -9.99
C ALA A 302 17.89 -14.03 -9.26
N ASN A 303 16.77 -13.46 -9.68
CA ASN A 303 16.19 -12.22 -9.15
C ASN A 303 14.71 -12.41 -8.79
N PRO A 304 14.39 -13.23 -7.76
CA PRO A 304 13.02 -13.37 -7.29
C PRO A 304 12.55 -12.09 -6.59
N PHE A 305 11.24 -11.87 -6.57
CA PHE A 305 10.64 -10.91 -5.66
C PHE A 305 10.75 -11.41 -4.22
N ASN A 306 10.93 -10.48 -3.28
CA ASN A 306 10.92 -10.75 -1.84
C ASN A 306 9.84 -9.89 -1.20
N ASP A 307 8.93 -10.52 -0.46
CA ASP A 307 7.83 -9.87 0.26
C ASP A 307 6.84 -9.08 -0.61
N LEU A 308 6.68 -9.43 -1.89
CA LEU A 308 5.78 -8.74 -2.81
C LEU A 308 4.31 -8.88 -2.38
N HIS A 309 3.67 -7.74 -2.08
CA HIS A 309 2.24 -7.69 -1.81
C HIS A 309 1.44 -7.35 -3.07
N GLY A 310 1.93 -6.40 -3.87
CA GLY A 310 1.29 -6.00 -5.11
C GLY A 310 2.22 -5.29 -6.08
N ILE A 311 1.81 -5.23 -7.34
CA ILE A 311 2.59 -4.65 -8.43
C ILE A 311 1.71 -3.88 -9.41
N ASN A 312 2.24 -2.75 -9.87
CA ASN A 312 1.68 -1.88 -10.90
C ASN A 312 2.75 -1.70 -11.99
N PHE A 313 2.35 -1.67 -13.25
CA PHE A 313 3.23 -1.31 -14.36
C PHE A 313 2.41 -0.89 -15.58
N ASP A 314 3.06 -0.14 -16.46
CA ASP A 314 2.55 0.16 -17.78
C ASP A 314 3.20 -0.74 -18.81
N PHE A 315 2.50 -0.99 -19.91
CA PHE A 315 3.12 -1.58 -21.09
C PHE A 315 2.57 -0.99 -22.37
N SER A 316 3.45 -0.95 -23.38
CA SER A 316 3.13 -0.42 -24.70
C SER A 316 3.64 -1.31 -25.81
N LEU A 317 2.90 -1.34 -26.92
CA LEU A 317 3.29 -2.04 -28.14
C LEU A 317 3.35 -1.06 -29.33
N ASN A 318 4.27 -1.29 -30.26
CA ASN A 318 4.36 -0.52 -31.51
C ASN A 318 3.33 -0.94 -32.58
N THR A 319 2.27 -1.65 -32.20
CA THR A 319 1.21 -2.13 -33.09
C THR A 319 -0.15 -2.07 -32.40
N ASN A 320 -1.22 -2.00 -33.18
CA ASN A 320 -2.57 -1.95 -32.65
C ASN A 320 -3.02 -3.27 -32.04
N PHE A 321 -3.51 -3.20 -30.80
CA PHE A 321 -4.06 -4.33 -30.09
C PHE A 321 -5.13 -3.88 -29.10
N TYR A 322 -5.95 -4.83 -28.67
CA TYR A 322 -6.83 -4.64 -27.53
C TYR A 322 -6.88 -5.89 -26.67
N ILE A 323 -7.13 -5.67 -25.38
CA ILE A 323 -7.20 -6.73 -24.40
C ILE A 323 -8.66 -7.13 -24.23
N THR A 324 -8.90 -8.44 -24.33
CA THR A 324 -10.23 -9.04 -24.18
C THR A 324 -10.44 -9.66 -22.81
N ASN A 325 -9.35 -10.10 -22.17
CA ASN A 325 -9.42 -10.69 -20.84
C ASN A 325 -8.09 -10.50 -20.10
N PHE A 326 -8.18 -10.39 -18.78
CA PHE A 326 -7.05 -10.31 -17.86
C PHE A 326 -7.38 -11.12 -16.62
N THR A 327 -6.59 -12.16 -16.35
CA THR A 327 -6.85 -13.12 -15.26
C THR A 327 -5.61 -13.28 -14.42
N LEU A 328 -5.76 -13.22 -13.10
CA LEU A 328 -4.66 -13.49 -12.16
C LEU A 328 -4.50 -14.99 -11.95
N THR A 329 -3.26 -15.44 -11.85
CA THR A 329 -2.95 -16.81 -11.42
C THR A 329 -3.00 -16.91 -9.89
N SER A 330 -2.72 -18.11 -9.38
CA SER A 330 -2.56 -18.33 -7.95
C SER A 330 -1.14 -18.05 -7.43
N LEU A 331 -0.27 -17.39 -8.20
CA LEU A 331 1.13 -17.18 -7.81
C LEU A 331 1.22 -16.39 -6.50
N LEU A 332 0.53 -15.24 -6.44
CA LEU A 332 0.56 -14.34 -5.29
C LEU A 332 -0.38 -14.82 -4.17
N ALA A 333 -1.61 -15.21 -4.51
CA ALA A 333 -2.60 -15.73 -3.58
C ALA A 333 -3.72 -16.47 -4.31
N ALA A 334 -4.73 -16.97 -3.60
CA ALA A 334 -5.95 -17.43 -4.25
C ALA A 334 -6.63 -16.27 -5.01
N PRO A 335 -7.30 -16.49 -6.15
CA PRO A 335 -7.99 -15.42 -6.88
C PRO A 335 -9.03 -14.64 -6.05
N SER A 336 -9.58 -15.24 -4.99
CA SER A 336 -10.53 -14.60 -4.07
C SER A 336 -9.90 -13.60 -3.11
N THR A 337 -8.56 -13.57 -3.01
CA THR A 337 -7.81 -12.69 -2.10
C THR A 337 -6.86 -11.78 -2.88
N GLN A 338 -7.32 -11.34 -4.06
CA GLN A 338 -6.57 -10.46 -4.95
C GLN A 338 -7.49 -9.39 -5.55
N LEU A 339 -6.95 -8.19 -5.75
CA LEU A 339 -7.55 -7.11 -6.52
C LEU A 339 -6.76 -6.93 -7.81
N LYS A 340 -7.42 -6.44 -8.86
CA LYS A 340 -6.81 -6.23 -10.16
C LYS A 340 -7.41 -5.02 -10.87
N LEU A 341 -6.60 -4.35 -11.66
CA LEU A 341 -6.97 -3.21 -12.47
C LEU A 341 -6.27 -3.32 -13.83
N LEU A 342 -7.01 -2.99 -14.89
CA LEU A 342 -6.50 -2.88 -16.25
C LEU A 342 -7.15 -1.68 -16.91
N LYS A 343 -6.34 -0.74 -17.40
CA LYS A 343 -6.81 0.50 -18.01
C LYS A 343 -6.06 0.75 -19.30
N ASN A 344 -6.79 1.02 -20.37
CA ASN A 344 -6.22 1.58 -21.59
C ASN A 344 -5.91 3.06 -21.32
N THR A 345 -4.63 3.44 -21.44
CA THR A 345 -4.13 4.79 -21.13
C THR A 345 -3.79 5.60 -22.37
N GLY A 346 -3.80 4.96 -23.55
CA GLY A 346 -3.41 5.59 -24.80
C GLY A 346 -3.46 4.64 -25.99
N THR A 347 -3.00 5.11 -27.13
CA THR A 347 -2.92 4.27 -28.33
C THR A 347 -1.85 3.20 -28.11
N ASN A 348 -2.28 1.96 -27.92
CA ASN A 348 -1.42 0.80 -27.67
C ASN A 348 -0.66 0.87 -26.35
N GLU A 349 -1.23 1.57 -25.37
CA GLU A 349 -0.68 1.73 -24.02
C GLU A 349 -1.73 1.28 -23.00
N TYR A 350 -1.30 0.44 -22.07
CA TYR A 350 -2.15 -0.06 -20.99
C TYR A 350 -1.40 0.03 -19.67
N SER A 351 -2.13 0.41 -18.62
CA SER A 351 -1.70 0.32 -17.23
C SER A 351 -2.36 -0.88 -16.56
N LEU A 352 -1.60 -1.61 -15.75
CA LEU A 352 -2.02 -2.87 -15.16
C LEU A 352 -1.50 -2.96 -13.73
N ALA A 353 -2.40 -3.20 -12.79
CA ALA A 353 -2.06 -3.36 -11.38
C ALA A 353 -2.78 -4.57 -10.78
N PHE A 354 -2.13 -5.25 -9.85
CA PHE A 354 -2.75 -6.28 -9.02
C PHE A 354 -2.06 -6.42 -7.67
N THR A 355 -2.82 -6.79 -6.67
CA THR A 355 -2.36 -6.82 -5.28
C THR A 355 -3.12 -7.87 -4.50
N LYS A 356 -2.50 -8.38 -3.43
CA LYS A 356 -3.14 -9.27 -2.45
C LYS A 356 -4.08 -8.47 -1.55
N THR A 357 -4.91 -9.18 -0.77
CA THR A 357 -5.79 -8.59 0.25
C THR A 357 -5.67 -9.28 1.61
N ASP A 358 -4.70 -10.19 1.75
CA ASP A 358 -4.47 -10.98 2.96
C ASP A 358 -3.37 -10.38 3.86
N GLY A 359 -2.78 -9.24 3.45
CA GLY A 359 -1.72 -8.55 4.20
C GLY A 359 -0.38 -9.27 4.23
N THR A 360 -0.19 -10.34 3.44
CA THR A 360 1.06 -11.12 3.43
C THR A 360 1.91 -10.81 2.19
N GLY A 361 3.23 -10.95 2.29
CA GLY A 361 4.12 -10.84 1.14
C GLY A 361 4.38 -12.18 0.47
N PHE A 362 4.52 -12.17 -0.86
CA PHE A 362 4.96 -13.30 -1.68
C PHE A 362 6.47 -13.19 -1.94
N SER A 363 7.19 -14.30 -1.76
CA SER A 363 8.62 -14.40 -2.10
C SER A 363 8.84 -15.50 -3.13
N GLY A 364 9.27 -15.13 -4.32
CA GLY A 364 9.46 -16.07 -5.45
C GLY A 364 9.39 -15.40 -6.81
N TYR A 365 9.15 -16.20 -7.84
CA TYR A 365 9.05 -15.79 -9.23
C TYR A 365 8.07 -16.68 -10.00
N GLY A 366 7.55 -16.22 -11.15
CA GLY A 366 6.69 -17.03 -12.02
C GLY A 366 5.61 -16.23 -12.75
N SER A 367 4.69 -16.94 -13.42
CA SER A 367 3.55 -16.35 -14.11
C SER A 367 2.48 -15.91 -13.11
N ALA A 368 2.26 -14.61 -12.98
CA ALA A 368 1.32 -13.98 -12.05
C ALA A 368 -0.04 -13.69 -12.67
N ALA A 369 -0.09 -13.53 -13.99
CA ALA A 369 -1.33 -13.28 -14.70
C ALA A 369 -1.24 -13.69 -16.17
N THR A 370 -2.39 -13.86 -16.79
CA THR A 370 -2.54 -14.07 -18.23
C THR A 370 -3.42 -12.99 -18.83
N ILE A 371 -2.94 -12.38 -19.91
CA ILE A 371 -3.65 -11.38 -20.71
C ILE A 371 -4.03 -12.00 -22.05
N THR A 372 -5.30 -11.92 -22.43
CA THR A 372 -5.75 -12.32 -23.76
C THR A 372 -5.85 -11.09 -24.66
N MET A 373 -4.99 -11.03 -25.66
CA MET A 373 -4.89 -9.91 -26.59
C MET A 373 -5.42 -10.30 -27.97
N MET A 374 -6.03 -9.35 -28.67
CA MET A 374 -6.29 -9.44 -30.10
C MET A 374 -5.52 -8.35 -30.82
N PHE A 375 -4.90 -8.72 -31.93
CA PHE A 375 -4.09 -7.85 -32.79
C PHE A 375 -4.83 -7.58 -34.09
N ASP A 376 -4.92 -6.32 -34.48
CA ASP A 376 -5.55 -5.95 -35.73
C ASP A 376 -4.66 -6.33 -36.92
N SER A 377 -5.30 -6.60 -38.07
CA SER A 377 -4.55 -6.73 -39.33
C SER A 377 -3.96 -5.38 -39.73
N ILE A 378 -2.66 -5.36 -40.02
CA ILE A 378 -1.93 -4.17 -40.47
C ILE A 378 -1.31 -4.38 -41.85
N ALA A 379 -1.00 -3.28 -42.56
CA ALA A 379 -0.26 -3.35 -43.81
C ALA A 379 1.20 -3.73 -43.53
N GLY A 380 1.79 -4.58 -44.37
CA GLY A 380 3.19 -4.99 -44.24
C GLY A 380 3.45 -6.17 -43.30
N LEU A 381 2.47 -7.06 -43.11
CA LEU A 381 2.70 -8.37 -42.46
C LEU A 381 3.60 -9.26 -43.34
N PRO A 382 4.55 -10.02 -42.78
CA PRO A 382 4.87 -10.12 -41.36
C PRO A 382 5.53 -8.83 -40.80
N PHE A 383 5.15 -8.44 -39.59
CA PHE A 383 5.58 -7.19 -38.96
C PHE A 383 6.26 -7.44 -37.60
N ASN A 384 7.44 -6.85 -37.39
CA ASN A 384 8.17 -6.94 -36.13
C ASN A 384 7.52 -6.04 -35.08
N THR A 385 7.00 -6.67 -34.04
CA THR A 385 6.36 -5.99 -32.92
C THR A 385 7.27 -6.01 -31.71
N THR A 386 7.35 -4.88 -31.02
CA THR A 386 8.04 -4.75 -29.74
C THR A 386 7.04 -4.38 -28.66
N ALA A 387 7.07 -5.12 -27.56
CA ALA A 387 6.36 -4.80 -26.33
C ALA A 387 7.36 -4.29 -25.29
N THR A 388 7.04 -3.20 -24.62
CA THR A 388 7.88 -2.60 -23.57
C THR A 388 7.09 -2.50 -22.28
N VAL A 389 7.65 -2.96 -21.18
CA VAL A 389 7.13 -2.71 -19.82
C VAL A 389 7.86 -1.51 -19.24
N SER A 390 7.12 -0.56 -18.66
CA SER A 390 7.61 0.68 -18.07
C SER A 390 6.88 1.01 -16.77
N ASN A 391 7.40 2.00 -16.02
CA ASN A 391 6.77 2.51 -14.79
C ASN A 391 6.39 1.43 -13.78
N ALA A 392 7.21 0.37 -13.69
CA ALA A 392 6.94 -0.71 -12.76
C ALA A 392 7.20 -0.25 -11.32
N VAL A 393 6.21 -0.48 -10.48
CA VAL A 393 6.19 -0.16 -9.06
C VAL A 393 5.69 -1.39 -8.31
N SER A 394 6.37 -1.77 -7.24
CA SER A 394 5.91 -2.84 -6.34
C SER A 394 5.83 -2.36 -4.90
N LEU A 395 4.85 -2.89 -4.18
CA LEU A 395 4.63 -2.66 -2.76
C LEU A 395 4.83 -3.97 -2.01
N ASN A 396 5.63 -3.92 -0.94
CA ASN A 396 5.84 -5.04 -0.03
C ASN A 396 4.79 -5.05 1.08
N SER A 397 4.67 -6.18 1.80
CA SER A 397 3.70 -6.31 2.89
C SER A 397 4.06 -5.49 4.13
N ASP A 398 5.34 -5.13 4.27
CA ASP A 398 5.82 -4.17 5.28
C ASP A 398 5.58 -2.69 4.92
N GLY A 399 4.97 -2.41 3.75
CA GLY A 399 4.72 -1.05 3.26
C GLY A 399 5.88 -0.42 2.48
N THR A 400 6.96 -1.17 2.20
CA THR A 400 8.09 -0.67 1.41
C THR A 400 7.77 -0.63 -0.08
N TRP A 401 7.98 0.52 -0.72
CA TRP A 401 7.87 0.70 -2.16
C TRP A 401 9.20 0.43 -2.87
N ASN A 402 9.12 -0.12 -4.08
CA ASN A 402 10.28 -0.44 -4.91
C ASN A 402 9.95 -0.19 -6.39
N SER A 403 10.98 0.00 -7.23
CA SER A 403 10.82 0.07 -8.69
C SER A 403 11.51 -1.11 -9.38
N PRO A 404 10.77 -2.20 -9.68
CA PRO A 404 11.25 -3.31 -10.49
C PRO A 404 11.67 -2.89 -11.89
N THR A 405 12.47 -3.71 -12.56
CA THR A 405 12.91 -3.43 -13.94
C THR A 405 11.91 -3.98 -14.96
N GLY A 406 11.32 -3.10 -15.78
CA GLY A 406 10.50 -3.52 -16.92
C GLY A 406 11.34 -4.14 -18.04
N SER A 407 10.81 -5.20 -18.67
CA SER A 407 11.45 -5.88 -19.80
C SER A 407 10.89 -5.42 -21.15
N ALA A 408 11.70 -5.56 -22.20
CA ALA A 408 11.25 -5.45 -23.59
C ALA A 408 11.25 -6.85 -24.25
N SER A 409 10.24 -7.12 -25.07
CA SER A 409 10.10 -8.38 -25.82
C SER A 409 9.77 -8.09 -27.27
N SER A 410 10.21 -8.95 -28.19
CA SER A 410 9.94 -8.82 -29.63
C SER A 410 9.31 -10.09 -30.20
N PHE A 411 8.33 -9.94 -31.10
CA PHE A 411 7.66 -11.04 -31.78
C PHE A 411 7.20 -10.64 -33.18
N ILE A 412 6.79 -11.61 -34.00
CA ILE A 412 6.30 -11.40 -35.35
C ILE A 412 4.78 -11.45 -35.38
N LEU A 413 4.13 -10.43 -35.94
CA LEU A 413 2.72 -10.52 -36.35
C LEU A 413 2.62 -11.08 -37.76
N ALA A 414 1.71 -12.04 -37.99
CA ALA A 414 1.49 -12.69 -39.28
C ALA A 414 -0.01 -12.81 -39.64
N SER A 415 -0.35 -12.95 -40.93
CA SER A 415 -1.73 -13.11 -41.40
C SER A 415 -2.11 -14.58 -41.59
N GLY A 416 -3.37 -14.94 -41.32
CA GLY A 416 -3.91 -16.31 -41.39
C GLY A 416 -4.03 -16.93 -42.79
N THR A 417 -3.65 -16.20 -43.84
CA THR A 417 -3.33 -16.84 -45.12
C THR A 417 -2.10 -17.70 -44.89
N THR A 418 -2.11 -18.96 -45.34
CA THR A 418 -0.89 -19.76 -45.46
C THR A 418 0.07 -19.03 -46.39
N VAL A 419 0.80 -18.07 -45.85
CA VAL A 419 2.04 -17.60 -46.42
C VAL A 419 2.96 -18.77 -46.11
N GLN A 420 3.18 -19.59 -47.14
CA GLN A 420 4.42 -20.35 -47.21
C GLN A 420 5.51 -19.44 -46.66
N ILE A 421 6.20 -19.93 -45.64
CA ILE A 421 7.26 -19.24 -44.96
C ILE A 421 8.20 -18.72 -46.05
N ASN A 422 8.04 -17.45 -46.42
CA ASN A 422 9.08 -16.71 -47.11
C ASN A 422 10.00 -16.29 -45.98
N GLU A 423 10.67 -17.30 -45.42
CA GLU A 423 12.00 -17.08 -44.92
C GLU A 423 12.71 -16.33 -46.04
N MET A 424 13.50 -15.33 -45.67
CA MET A 424 14.66 -15.03 -46.50
C MET A 424 15.60 -16.26 -46.41
N GLU A 425 15.14 -17.42 -46.87
CA GLU A 425 15.98 -18.55 -47.19
C GLU A 425 16.75 -18.02 -48.40
N SER A 426 18.06 -17.87 -48.23
CA SER A 426 18.96 -18.23 -49.31
C SER A 426 18.37 -19.47 -50.00
N ASN A 427 17.90 -19.40 -51.26
CA ASN A 427 17.21 -20.46 -52.03
C ASN A 427 17.80 -21.88 -51.85
N LEU A 428 17.64 -22.49 -50.68
CA LEU A 428 18.29 -23.69 -50.19
C LEU A 428 17.30 -24.48 -49.34
N ASP A 429 16.32 -25.06 -50.02
CA ASP A 429 15.52 -26.14 -49.46
C ASP A 429 16.38 -27.42 -49.36
N LEU A 430 16.16 -28.25 -48.34
CA LEU A 430 16.75 -29.58 -48.17
C LEU A 430 15.67 -30.55 -47.67
N SER A 431 15.30 -31.49 -48.53
CA SER A 431 14.23 -32.47 -48.32
C SER A 431 14.69 -33.88 -48.69
N ILE A 432 13.94 -34.89 -48.24
CA ILE A 432 14.25 -36.30 -48.43
C ILE A 432 12.97 -37.08 -48.69
N HIS A 433 12.96 -37.95 -49.70
CA HIS A 433 11.82 -38.80 -50.01
C HIS A 433 12.26 -40.15 -50.61
N PRO A 434 11.72 -41.28 -50.13
CA PRO A 434 10.82 -41.42 -48.99
C PRO A 434 11.54 -41.23 -47.64
N ASN A 435 10.79 -40.84 -46.61
CA ASN A 435 11.23 -40.86 -45.20
C ASN A 435 10.00 -41.14 -44.31
N PRO A 436 9.90 -42.30 -43.63
CA PRO A 436 10.94 -43.33 -43.49
C PRO A 436 11.33 -44.07 -44.79
N ALA A 437 12.59 -44.48 -44.89
CA ALA A 437 13.16 -45.18 -46.05
C ALA A 437 13.67 -46.58 -45.68
N SER A 438 13.73 -47.51 -46.63
CA SER A 438 14.20 -48.88 -46.39
C SER A 438 15.57 -49.17 -46.97
N THR A 439 15.69 -49.19 -48.31
CA THR A 439 16.93 -49.57 -49.00
C THR A 439 17.63 -48.39 -49.65
N GLN A 440 16.88 -47.37 -50.07
CA GLN A 440 17.41 -46.15 -50.67
C GLN A 440 16.48 -44.98 -50.37
N THR A 441 17.00 -43.76 -50.47
CA THR A 441 16.22 -42.54 -50.40
C THR A 441 16.84 -41.47 -51.29
N GLU A 442 16.05 -40.53 -51.78
CA GLU A 442 16.53 -39.40 -52.56
C GLU A 442 16.52 -38.14 -51.68
N ILE A 443 17.67 -37.47 -51.59
CA ILE A 443 17.79 -36.17 -50.95
C ILE A 443 17.75 -35.10 -52.04
N THR A 444 16.78 -34.20 -51.95
CA THR A 444 16.58 -33.08 -52.86
C THR A 444 16.94 -31.78 -52.18
N PHE A 445 17.66 -30.91 -52.88
CA PHE A 445 17.99 -29.59 -52.34
C PHE A 445 18.05 -28.52 -53.42
N THR A 446 17.82 -27.26 -53.05
CA THR A 446 17.92 -26.12 -53.97
C THR A 446 19.23 -25.38 -53.71
N LEU A 447 19.86 -24.81 -54.74
CA LEU A 447 21.00 -23.92 -54.55
C LEU A 447 20.74 -22.56 -55.23
N PRO A 448 21.18 -21.44 -54.62
CA PRO A 448 21.06 -20.12 -55.23
C PRO A 448 22.01 -19.96 -56.44
N ALA A 449 23.15 -20.63 -56.44
CA ALA A 449 24.15 -20.58 -57.53
C ALA A 449 24.93 -21.90 -57.60
N PRO A 450 25.59 -22.23 -58.73
CA PRO A 450 26.40 -23.44 -58.81
C PRO A 450 27.54 -23.42 -57.79
N GLY A 451 27.91 -24.58 -57.26
CA GLY A 451 29.06 -24.72 -56.35
C GLY A 451 29.17 -26.10 -55.71
N LYS A 452 30.26 -26.30 -54.96
CA LYS A 452 30.52 -27.57 -54.28
C LYS A 452 29.60 -27.76 -53.08
N CYS A 453 29.05 -28.96 -52.98
CA CYS A 453 28.23 -29.42 -51.87
C CYS A 453 28.85 -30.64 -51.23
N VAL A 454 28.77 -30.71 -49.90
CA VAL A 454 29.18 -31.88 -49.12
C VAL A 454 27.98 -32.35 -48.31
N LEU A 455 27.51 -33.55 -48.61
CA LEU A 455 26.45 -34.23 -47.87
C LEU A 455 27.09 -35.24 -46.92
N THR A 456 26.84 -35.13 -45.63
CA THR A 456 27.28 -36.11 -44.62
C THR A 456 26.10 -36.80 -43.97
N LEU A 457 26.25 -38.08 -43.64
CA LEU A 457 25.28 -38.87 -42.89
C LEU A 457 25.94 -39.34 -41.59
N ARG A 458 25.27 -39.14 -40.45
CA ARG A 458 25.74 -39.48 -39.11
C ARG A 458 24.69 -40.27 -38.33
N ASN A 459 25.14 -41.09 -37.39
CA ASN A 459 24.24 -41.73 -36.42
C ASN A 459 23.89 -40.77 -35.26
N THR A 460 23.03 -41.20 -34.33
CA THR A 460 22.61 -40.39 -33.16
C THR A 460 23.74 -40.09 -32.16
N LEU A 461 24.86 -40.82 -32.23
CA LEU A 461 26.07 -40.55 -31.44
C LEU A 461 27.02 -39.54 -32.12
N GLY A 462 26.66 -39.06 -33.33
CA GLY A 462 27.45 -38.11 -34.10
C GLY A 462 28.56 -38.74 -34.96
N GLU A 463 28.69 -40.07 -34.96
CA GLU A 463 29.69 -40.77 -35.75
C GLU A 463 29.36 -40.66 -37.25
N LEU A 464 30.39 -40.37 -38.07
CA LEU A 464 30.26 -40.23 -39.52
C LEU A 464 30.09 -41.59 -40.19
N ILE A 465 28.98 -41.75 -40.91
CA ILE A 465 28.61 -42.98 -41.62
C ILE A 465 29.00 -42.89 -43.10
N GLN A 466 28.69 -41.77 -43.76
CA GLN A 466 28.96 -41.56 -45.18
C GLN A 466 29.17 -40.08 -45.49
N THR A 467 30.02 -39.78 -46.46
CA THR A 467 30.18 -38.45 -47.05
C THR A 467 30.08 -38.54 -48.57
N THR A 468 29.27 -37.67 -49.17
CA THR A 468 29.12 -37.54 -50.62
C THR A 468 29.44 -36.10 -51.01
N THR A 469 30.42 -35.90 -51.89
CA THR A 469 30.77 -34.59 -52.43
C THR A 469 30.32 -34.47 -53.88
N MET A 470 29.73 -33.34 -54.23
CA MET A 470 29.16 -33.11 -55.56
C MET A 470 29.23 -31.64 -55.97
N ASP A 471 29.20 -31.38 -57.28
CA ASP A 471 29.04 -30.03 -57.83
C ASP A 471 27.56 -29.77 -58.11
N GLY A 472 26.90 -29.01 -57.23
CA GLY A 472 25.49 -28.66 -57.40
C GLY A 472 25.31 -27.50 -58.38
N GLN A 473 24.20 -27.51 -59.12
CA GLN A 473 23.77 -26.46 -60.04
C GLN A 473 22.82 -25.47 -59.35
N SER A 474 22.69 -24.26 -59.87
CA SER A 474 21.63 -23.34 -59.40
C SER A 474 20.25 -23.97 -59.65
N GLY A 475 19.33 -23.81 -58.71
CA GLY A 475 18.03 -24.49 -58.73
C GLY A 475 18.07 -25.85 -58.04
N LYS A 476 17.15 -26.75 -58.40
CA LYS A 476 16.98 -28.05 -57.74
C LYS A 476 18.07 -29.06 -58.14
N ASN A 477 18.61 -29.75 -57.16
CA ASN A 477 19.56 -30.85 -57.26
C ASN A 477 19.02 -32.06 -56.49
N SER A 478 19.46 -33.26 -56.86
CA SER A 478 19.12 -34.47 -56.10
C SER A 478 20.28 -35.46 -56.03
N VAL A 479 20.29 -36.25 -54.96
CA VAL A 479 21.26 -37.32 -54.70
C VAL A 479 20.52 -38.52 -54.16
N ASN A 480 20.76 -39.68 -54.79
CA ASN A 480 20.33 -40.94 -54.22
C ASN A 480 21.34 -41.42 -53.16
N VAL A 481 20.82 -41.78 -52.00
CA VAL A 481 21.59 -42.35 -50.89
C VAL A 481 21.18 -43.81 -50.70
N ASP A 482 22.16 -44.70 -50.78
CA ASP A 482 22.00 -46.12 -50.51
C ASP A 482 22.03 -46.36 -48.99
N LEU A 483 20.99 -47.00 -48.46
CA LEU A 483 20.79 -47.28 -47.04
C LEU A 483 20.88 -48.77 -46.71
N SER A 484 21.17 -49.62 -47.71
CA SER A 484 21.18 -51.08 -47.59
C SER A 484 22.02 -51.59 -46.41
N ASN A 485 23.15 -50.94 -46.16
CA ASN A 485 24.11 -51.31 -45.10
C ASN A 485 23.81 -50.68 -43.72
N LEU A 486 22.74 -49.90 -43.57
CA LEU A 486 22.40 -49.23 -42.31
C LEU A 486 21.43 -50.07 -41.47
N GLY A 487 21.54 -50.02 -40.14
CA GLY A 487 20.56 -50.62 -39.24
C GLY A 487 19.26 -49.82 -39.16
N GLN A 488 18.16 -50.44 -38.76
CA GLN A 488 16.92 -49.72 -38.44
C GLN A 488 17.19 -48.69 -37.32
N GLY A 489 16.78 -47.44 -37.52
CA GLY A 489 17.05 -46.37 -36.57
C GLY A 489 16.95 -44.97 -37.16
N ILE A 490 17.28 -43.98 -36.34
CA ILE A 490 17.33 -42.57 -36.74
C ILE A 490 18.76 -42.18 -37.07
N TYR A 491 18.91 -41.47 -38.18
CA TYR A 491 20.15 -40.89 -38.66
C TYR A 491 19.96 -39.40 -38.91
N VAL A 492 21.05 -38.66 -38.96
CA VAL A 492 21.07 -37.22 -39.25
C VAL A 492 21.88 -37.00 -40.51
N TYR A 493 21.35 -36.27 -41.47
CA TYR A 493 22.08 -35.89 -42.67
C TYR A 493 22.24 -34.37 -42.73
N THR A 494 23.43 -33.94 -43.17
CA THR A 494 23.83 -32.53 -43.21
C THR A 494 24.38 -32.19 -44.58
N LEU A 495 23.83 -31.15 -45.22
CA LEU A 495 24.32 -30.57 -46.45
C LEU A 495 25.11 -29.29 -46.13
N GLU A 496 26.35 -29.21 -46.60
CA GLU A 496 27.20 -28.03 -46.52
C GLU A 496 27.38 -27.43 -47.93
N TYR A 497 27.11 -26.15 -48.08
CA TYR A 497 27.31 -25.37 -49.31
C TYR A 497 27.83 -23.97 -48.95
N LYS A 498 29.08 -23.67 -49.31
CA LYS A 498 29.80 -22.45 -48.86
C LYS A 498 29.73 -22.33 -47.34
N ASP A 499 29.20 -21.22 -46.80
CA ASP A 499 29.05 -20.97 -45.37
C ASP A 499 27.69 -21.43 -44.81
N VAL A 500 26.86 -22.12 -45.63
CA VAL A 500 25.54 -22.60 -45.24
C VAL A 500 25.59 -24.09 -44.90
N VAL A 501 25.04 -24.44 -43.74
CA VAL A 501 24.93 -25.82 -43.24
C VAL A 501 23.46 -26.12 -42.93
N LEU A 502 22.88 -27.11 -43.62
CA LEU A 502 21.51 -27.56 -43.42
C LEU A 502 21.50 -28.98 -42.88
N THR A 503 20.81 -29.20 -41.76
CA THR A 503 20.75 -30.52 -41.10
C THR A 503 19.31 -30.99 -40.95
N ARG A 504 19.06 -32.27 -41.22
CA ARG A 504 17.73 -32.90 -41.18
C ARG A 504 17.83 -34.37 -40.71
N ARG A 505 16.68 -34.95 -40.35
CA ARG A 505 16.57 -36.34 -39.86
C ARG A 505 16.18 -37.32 -40.97
N LEU A 506 16.75 -38.51 -40.94
CA LEU A 506 16.39 -39.67 -41.76
C LEU A 506 15.98 -40.82 -40.83
N SER A 507 14.80 -41.39 -41.07
CA SER A 507 14.35 -42.62 -40.41
C SER A 507 14.53 -43.81 -41.34
N VAL A 508 15.31 -44.82 -40.92
CA VAL A 508 15.50 -46.07 -41.67
C VAL A 508 14.65 -47.16 -41.04
N ILE A 509 13.80 -47.79 -41.84
CA ILE A 509 12.93 -48.93 -41.48
C ILE A 509 13.34 -50.16 -42.30
N LYS A 510 13.51 -51.33 -41.66
CA LYS A 510 13.88 -52.57 -42.35
C LYS A 510 12.79 -53.62 -42.30
#